data_AF-A0A2A7SLK5-F1
#
_entry.id   AF-A0A2A7SLK5-F1
#
_cell.length_a   1.000
_cell.length_b   1.000
_cell.length_c   1.000
_cell.angle_alpha   90.00
_cell.angle_beta   90.00
_cell.angle_gamma   90.00
#
_symmetry.space_group_name_H-M   'P 1'
#
loop_
_entity.id
_entity.type
_entity.pdbx_description
1 polymer ?
#
loop_
_entity_poly.entity_id
_entity_poly.type
_entity_poly.pdbx_seq_one_letter_code
_entity_poly.pdbx_strand_id
1 'polypeptide(L)'
;MRESFEQQKKLLYDRYGVFSMEDRRQILCKLRKRNILMYRQLERLKHDLLRLESKRVQCELEGNAIQVEAVENKILKKKEQFLKVLAQNKK
;
A
#
# COMPACT_ATOMS: atom_id res chain seq x y z
N MET A 1 5.24 -11.10 18.52
CA MET A 1 5.91 -10.69 17.26
C MET A 1 4.98 -9.86 16.34
N ARG A 2 4.16 -8.93 16.85
CA ARG A 2 3.35 -8.01 16.00
C ARG A 2 4.05 -6.66 15.73
N GLU A 3 5.05 -6.33 16.54
CA GLU A 3 5.74 -5.04 16.51
C GLU A 3 6.49 -4.79 15.19
N SER A 4 6.99 -5.85 14.54
CA SER A 4 7.79 -5.70 13.31
C SER A 4 6.98 -5.12 12.14
N PHE A 5 5.74 -5.59 11.92
CA PHE A 5 4.92 -5.13 10.79
C PHE A 5 4.42 -3.69 10.95
N GLU A 6 4.02 -3.29 12.16
CA GLU A 6 3.59 -1.92 12.44
C GLU A 6 4.76 -0.93 12.39
N GLN A 7 5.93 -1.32 12.91
CA GLN A 7 7.16 -0.54 12.78
C GLN A 7 7.55 -0.37 11.30
N GLN A 8 7.48 -1.43 10.50
CA GLN A 8 7.75 -1.34 9.05
C GLN A 8 6.74 -0.44 8.33
N LYS A 9 5.45 -0.49 8.69
CA LYS A 9 4.45 0.46 8.18
C LYS A 9 4.80 1.90 8.54
N LYS A 10 5.24 2.15 9.78
CA LYS A 10 5.64 3.48 10.25
C LYS A 10 6.86 4.01 9.49
N LEU A 11 7.89 3.17 9.33
CA LEU A 11 9.09 3.49 8.54
C LEU A 11 8.76 3.83 7.08
N LEU A 12 7.78 3.15 6.47
CA LEU A 12 7.32 3.50 5.13
C LEU A 12 6.67 4.90 5.07
N TYR A 13 5.88 5.25 6.08
CA TYR A 13 5.28 6.59 6.16
C TYR A 13 6.32 7.67 6.46
N ASP A 14 7.31 7.41 7.31
CA ASP A 14 8.46 8.31 7.52
C ASP A 14 9.25 8.52 6.21
N ARG A 15 9.51 7.45 5.46
CA ARG A 15 10.35 7.50 4.25
C ARG A 15 9.70 8.25 3.08
N TYR A 16 8.40 8.06 2.86
CA TYR A 16 7.69 8.65 1.71
C TYR A 16 6.80 9.84 2.07
N GLY A 17 6.65 10.12 3.37
CA GLY A 17 5.76 11.14 3.89
C GLY A 17 4.32 10.66 4.06
N VAL A 18 3.61 11.32 4.97
CA VAL A 18 2.18 11.13 5.15
C VAL A 18 1.44 11.93 4.08
N PHE A 19 0.75 11.22 3.18
CA PHE A 19 -0.16 11.85 2.22
C PHE A 19 -1.54 11.94 2.85
N SER A 20 -2.09 13.15 2.95
CA SER A 20 -3.49 13.34 3.33
C SER A 20 -4.43 12.74 2.26
N MET A 21 -5.70 12.52 2.62
CA MET A 21 -6.69 12.06 1.65
C MET A 21 -6.86 13.06 0.49
N GLU A 22 -6.69 14.35 0.77
CA GLU A 22 -6.81 15.42 -0.20
C GLU A 22 -5.63 15.44 -1.17
N ASP A 23 -4.40 15.33 -0.66
CA ASP A 23 -3.19 15.20 -1.48
C ASP A 23 -3.30 14.00 -2.43
N ARG A 24 -3.77 12.85 -1.92
CA ARG A 24 -3.97 11.65 -2.74
C ARG A 24 -4.96 11.90 -3.86
N ARG A 25 -6.09 12.57 -3.57
CA ARG A 25 -7.11 12.90 -4.59
C ARG A 25 -6.55 13.81 -5.67
N GLN A 26 -5.80 14.84 -5.29
CA GLN A 26 -5.17 15.75 -6.25
C GLN A 26 -4.15 15.04 -7.14
N ILE A 27 -3.25 14.24 -6.54
CA ILE A 27 -2.24 13.47 -7.26
C ILE A 27 -2.92 12.50 -8.24
N LEU A 28 -3.92 11.74 -7.79
CA LEU A 28 -4.65 10.80 -8.63
C LEU A 28 -5.39 11.48 -9.79
N CYS A 29 -5.99 12.65 -9.56
CA CYS A 29 -6.65 13.43 -10.60
C CYS A 29 -5.64 13.90 -11.67
N LYS A 30 -4.48 14.41 -11.24
CA LYS A 30 -3.37 14.78 -12.14
C LYS A 30 -2.85 13.56 -12.91
N LEU A 31 -2.67 12.44 -12.22
CA LEU A 31 -2.18 11.19 -12.81
C LEU A 31 -3.13 10.65 -13.88
N ARG A 32 -4.45 10.71 -13.62
CA ARG A 32 -5.47 10.29 -14.59
C ARG A 32 -5.39 11.10 -15.88
N LYS A 33 -5.10 12.40 -15.79
CA LYS A 33 -4.97 13.29 -16.96
C LYS A 33 -3.65 13.08 -17.71
N ARG A 34 -2.55 12.84 -16.99
CA ARG A 34 -1.19 12.72 -17.57
C ARG A 34 -0.87 11.31 -18.08
N ASN A 35 -1.26 10.28 -17.34
CA ASN A 35 -0.98 8.89 -17.64
C ASN A 35 -2.08 7.96 -17.11
N ILE A 36 -3.07 7.67 -17.96
CA ILE A 36 -4.22 6.82 -17.62
C ILE A 36 -3.82 5.36 -17.31
N LEU A 37 -2.75 4.85 -17.93
CA LEU A 37 -2.26 3.50 -17.68
C LEU A 37 -1.69 3.38 -16.27
N MET A 38 -0.87 4.35 -15.87
CA MET A 38 -0.31 4.39 -14.53
C MET A 38 -1.40 4.59 -13.47
N TYR A 39 -2.43 5.40 -13.78
CA TYR A 39 -3.59 5.58 -12.90
C TYR A 39 -4.33 4.26 -12.67
N ARG A 40 -4.63 3.51 -13.76
CA ARG A 40 -5.28 2.19 -13.67
C ARG A 40 -4.42 1.17 -12.91
N GLN A 41 -3.11 1.19 -13.10
CA GLN A 41 -2.19 0.33 -12.33
C GLN A 41 -2.26 0.65 -10.83
N LEU A 42 -2.33 1.94 -10.48
CA LEU A 42 -2.46 2.42 -9.11
C LEU A 42 -3.80 1.99 -8.47
N GLU A 43 -4.90 2.06 -9.23
CA GLU A 43 -6.21 1.56 -8.78
C GLU A 43 -6.18 0.05 -8.54
N ARG A 44 -5.60 -0.73 -9.48
CA ARG A 44 -5.41 -2.18 -9.29
C ARG A 44 -4.59 -2.46 -8.03
N LEU A 45 -3.49 -1.74 -7.82
CA LEU A 45 -2.63 -1.89 -6.64
C LEU A 45 -3.41 -1.62 -5.34
N LYS A 46 -4.28 -0.61 -5.31
CA LYS A 46 -5.16 -0.32 -4.17
C LYS A 46 -6.12 -1.48 -3.88
N HIS A 47 -6.77 -2.03 -4.91
CA HIS A 47 -7.65 -3.19 -4.75
C HIS A 47 -6.89 -4.43 -4.27
N ASP A 48 -5.69 -4.65 -4.80
CA ASP A 48 -4.81 -5.73 -4.38
C ASP A 48 -4.41 -5.62 -2.91
N LEU A 49 -4.09 -4.41 -2.44
CA LEU A 49 -3.79 -4.16 -1.03
C LEU A 49 -4.98 -4.50 -0.14
N LEU A 50 -6.19 -4.08 -0.52
CA LEU A 50 -7.41 -4.42 0.22
C LEU A 50 -7.62 -5.94 0.29
N ARG A 51 -7.47 -6.64 -0.83
CA ARG A 51 -7.59 -8.11 -0.89
C ARG A 51 -6.56 -8.81 -0.02
N LEU A 52 -5.32 -8.32 0.01
CA LEU A 52 -4.27 -8.90 0.86
C LEU A 52 -4.54 -8.65 2.34
N GLU A 53 -5.10 -7.51 2.73
CA GLU A 53 -5.52 -7.27 4.11
C GLU A 53 -6.63 -8.24 4.53
N SER A 54 -7.64 -8.47 3.67
CA SER A 54 -8.66 -9.50 3.92
C SER A 54 -8.05 -10.89 4.04
N LYS A 55 -7.12 -11.24 3.14
CA LYS A 55 -6.42 -12.54 3.19
C LYS A 55 -5.58 -12.70 4.46
N ARG A 56 -4.94 -11.63 4.94
CA ARG A 56 -4.20 -11.63 6.22
C ARG A 56 -5.11 -12.00 7.38
N VAL A 57 -6.29 -11.38 7.46
CA VAL A 57 -7.28 -11.68 8.51
C VAL A 57 -7.74 -13.12 8.44
N GLN A 58 -8.02 -13.64 7.24
CA GLN A 58 -8.37 -15.05 7.06
C GLN A 58 -7.25 -15.99 7.55
N CYS A 59 -6.01 -15.78 7.14
CA CYS A 59 -4.88 -16.59 7.59
C CYS A 59 -4.62 -16.47 9.10
N GLU A 60 -4.92 -15.31 9.71
CA GLU A 60 -4.84 -15.12 11.16
C GLU A 60 -5.90 -15.97 11.89
N LEU A 61 -7.13 -16.02 11.37
CA LEU A 61 -8.21 -16.85 11.91
C LEU A 61 -7.92 -18.35 11.76
N GLU A 62 -7.24 -18.75 10.69
CA GLU A 62 -6.80 -20.13 10.44
C GLU A 62 -5.58 -20.54 11.29
N GLY A 63 -4.96 -19.61 12.03
CA GLY A 63 -3.79 -19.88 12.88
C GLY A 63 -2.50 -20.14 12.09
N ASN A 64 -2.45 -19.80 10.79
CA ASN A 64 -1.30 -20.10 9.93
C ASN A 64 -0.28 -18.96 9.94
N ALA A 65 0.58 -18.92 10.96
CA ALA A 65 1.57 -17.87 11.17
C ALA A 65 2.53 -17.64 9.97
N ILE A 66 2.95 -18.71 9.28
CA ILE A 66 3.85 -18.62 8.13
C ILE A 66 3.16 -17.90 6.96
N GLN A 67 1.89 -18.23 6.70
CA GLN A 67 1.13 -17.55 5.64
C GLN A 67 0.83 -16.10 5.99
N VAL A 68 0.54 -15.80 7.26
CA VAL A 68 0.34 -14.42 7.73
C VAL A 68 1.58 -13.57 7.44
N GLU A 69 2.76 -14.04 7.82
CA GLU A 69 4.02 -13.33 7.58
C GLU A 69 4.30 -13.13 6.08
N ALA A 70 4.05 -14.15 5.25
CA ALA A 70 4.19 -14.05 3.80
C ALA A 70 3.23 -13.01 3.19
N VAL A 71 2.00 -12.91 3.70
CA VAL A 71 1.02 -11.91 3.27
C VAL A 71 1.40 -10.52 3.75
N GLU A 72 1.86 -10.38 4.99
CA GLU A 72 2.36 -9.11 5.55
C GLU A 72 3.52 -8.53 4.74
N ASN A 73 4.52 -9.36 4.41
CA ASN A 73 5.63 -8.97 3.55
C ASN A 73 5.17 -8.51 2.16
N LYS A 74 4.15 -9.16 1.58
CA LYS A 74 3.55 -8.73 0.32
C LYS A 74 2.81 -7.39 0.44
N ILE A 75 2.09 -7.18 1.55
CA ILE A 75 1.40 -5.91 1.83
C ILE A 75 2.42 -4.77 1.90
N LEU A 76 3.54 -4.95 2.63
CA LEU A 76 4.58 -3.93 2.75
C LEU A 76 5.19 -3.56 1.40
N LYS A 77 5.57 -4.54 0.58
CA LYS A 77 6.13 -4.30 -0.76
C LYS A 77 5.15 -3.52 -1.65
N LYS A 78 3.87 -3.90 -1.66
CA LYS A 78 2.85 -3.20 -2.46
C LYS A 78 2.56 -1.79 -1.92
N LYS A 79 2.61 -1.61 -0.60
CA LYS A 79 2.40 -0.32 0.05
C LYS A 79 3.56 0.64 -0.22
N GLU A 80 4.79 0.12 -0.22
CA GLU A 80 5.97 0.87 -0.65
C GLU A 80 5.83 1.34 -2.10
N GLN A 81 5.46 0.44 -3.02
CA GLN A 81 5.23 0.80 -4.42
C GLN A 81 4.17 1.90 -4.56
N PHE A 82 3.06 1.79 -3.84
CA PHE A 82 1.99 2.80 -3.86
C PHE A 82 2.50 4.17 -3.41
N LEU A 83 3.19 4.22 -2.26
CA LEU A 83 3.74 5.46 -1.72
C LEU A 83 4.83 6.07 -2.60
N LYS A 84 5.68 5.24 -3.21
CA LYS A 84 6.71 5.68 -4.17
C LYS A 84 6.09 6.38 -5.37
N VAL A 85 5.03 5.81 -5.96
CA VAL A 85 4.35 6.43 -7.11
C VAL A 85 3.68 7.74 -6.70
N LEU A 86 3.06 7.80 -5.51
CA LEU A 86 2.50 9.06 -5.01
C LEU A 86 3.58 10.13 -4.81
N ALA A 87 4.70 9.78 -4.19
CA ALA A 87 5.81 10.72 -3.95
C ALA A 87 6.41 11.26 -5.26
N GLN A 88 6.57 10.39 -6.28
CA GLN A 88 7.07 10.79 -7.59
C GLN A 88 6.13 11.76 -8.33
N ASN A 89 4.82 11.69 -8.06
CA ASN A 89 3.80 12.50 -8.74
C ASN A 89 3.25 13.64 -7.86
N LYS A 90 3.90 13.93 -6.73
CA LYS A 90 3.57 15.07 -5.87
C LYS A 90 4.01 16.41 -6.48
N LYS A 91 5.09 16.41 -7.28
CA LYS A 91 5.64 17.59 -7.95
C LYS A 91 4.78 18.03 -9.13
#